data_AF-A0A7K2TBD6-F1
#
_entry.id   AF-A0A7K2TBD6-F1
#
_cell.length_a   1.000
_cell.length_b   1.000
_cell.length_c   1.000
_cell.angle_alpha   90.00
_cell.angle_beta   90.00
_cell.angle_gamma   90.00
#
_symmetry.space_group_name_H-M   'P 1'
#
loop_
_entity.id
_entity.type
_entity.pdbx_description
1 polymer ?
#
loop_
_entity_poly.entity_id
_entity_poly.type
_entity_poly.pdbx_seq_one_letter_code
_entity_poly.pdbx_strand_id
1 'polypeptide(L)'
;MRARIDVVYCAGWDPQARMPVGTMTEDRARERDRAGEPYAVLLGGGGRRRALLQVSWRDHYLGVFLFDEQERRVRAYDYRELAAGLLHLRRYEEWRHLSPAEPEFEGKGWHFTLTPRTVGEYASAELRLGGCLEMRPNLPERHRTLLRARFGDWTAYADGRMLGFAADDALSLMPAAHEERPESPAGAWSVPRGARPRHLEALFTPGSRFADDECGVATVTASKTAGVLRLPTGSVIAADPGTLREGDEPFTVPVPPGEYPVVLATMTWDDTGWGETTAAMLRVLDRPTVSWELAVRPGQDTRLLGEREFYGFGVDSGTGSFLDAAGRGALIELCKEGVELGETTDPGTGANLVAYPSGMGDGSYPVWIGRTEEGEVTCMVADMLILRDAQPLPPTAPDPTAFLSPVPESDDPRPRPGNVGEASDFISAIIAEMVEFKEIRMRG
;
A
#
# COMPACT_ATOMS: atom_id res chain seq x y z
N MET A 1 -19.27 36.44 -15.67
CA MET A 1 -18.36 37.07 -14.68
C MET A 1 -17.29 36.04 -14.38
N ARG A 2 -15.98 36.37 -14.39
CA ARG A 2 -14.96 35.35 -14.10
C ARG A 2 -14.94 35.05 -12.60
N ALA A 3 -15.12 33.79 -12.22
CA ALA A 3 -14.99 33.38 -10.83
C ALA A 3 -13.50 33.23 -10.49
N ARG A 4 -13.09 33.84 -9.38
CA ARG A 4 -11.70 33.83 -8.92
C ARG A 4 -11.47 32.65 -7.99
N ILE A 5 -10.41 31.89 -8.27
CA ILE A 5 -9.88 30.85 -7.39
C ILE A 5 -8.58 31.37 -6.78
N ASP A 6 -8.58 31.53 -5.48
CA ASP A 6 -7.41 31.92 -4.71
C ASP A 6 -6.48 30.72 -4.53
N VAL A 7 -5.19 30.89 -4.84
CA VAL A 7 -4.16 29.86 -4.73
C VAL A 7 -3.17 30.24 -3.64
N VAL A 8 -2.97 29.35 -2.67
CA VAL A 8 -1.94 29.49 -1.63
C VAL A 8 -0.99 28.31 -1.72
N TYR A 9 0.31 28.60 -1.81
CA TYR A 9 1.36 27.59 -1.74
C TYR A 9 1.87 27.47 -0.31
N CYS A 10 2.06 26.25 0.18
CA CYS A 10 2.48 26.01 1.54
C CYS A 10 3.23 24.67 1.67
N ALA A 11 3.87 24.43 2.81
CA ALA A 11 4.49 23.15 3.10
C ALA A 11 3.43 22.08 3.44
N GLY A 12 2.33 22.49 4.05
CA GLY A 12 1.22 21.59 4.37
C GLY A 12 0.00 22.29 4.96
N TRP A 13 -0.88 21.49 5.57
CA TRP A 13 -2.17 21.92 6.12
C TRP A 13 -2.31 21.40 7.55
N ASP A 14 -2.65 22.29 8.47
CA ASP A 14 -3.02 21.92 9.84
C ASP A 14 -4.54 21.67 9.88
N PRO A 15 -4.99 20.41 10.03
CA PRO A 15 -6.41 20.08 10.05
C PRO A 15 -7.12 20.55 11.33
N GLN A 16 -6.40 20.76 12.44
CA GLN A 16 -6.98 21.26 13.69
C GLN A 16 -7.20 22.77 13.63
N ALA A 17 -6.18 23.51 13.21
CA ALA A 17 -6.26 24.96 13.10
C ALA A 17 -6.99 25.43 11.83
N ARG A 18 -7.16 24.54 10.84
CA ARG A 18 -7.70 24.84 9.50
C ARG A 18 -6.92 25.94 8.80
N MET A 19 -5.59 25.84 8.86
CA MET A 19 -4.68 26.85 8.35
C MET A 19 -3.52 26.24 7.55
N PRO A 20 -3.04 26.94 6.49
CA PRO A 20 -1.80 26.55 5.84
C PRO A 20 -0.62 26.70 6.81
N VAL A 21 0.33 25.77 6.68
CA VAL A 21 1.59 25.76 7.42
C VAL A 21 2.74 25.91 6.43
N GLY A 22 3.74 26.73 6.75
CA GLY A 22 4.87 26.96 5.87
C GLY A 22 4.49 27.64 4.55
N THR A 23 3.66 28.70 4.60
CA THR A 23 3.25 29.46 3.40
C THR A 23 4.47 30.01 2.66
N MET A 24 4.45 29.91 1.33
CA MET A 24 5.59 30.26 0.48
C MET A 24 5.17 30.96 -0.80
N THR A 25 6.09 31.75 -1.36
CA THR A 25 5.92 32.36 -2.68
C THR A 25 5.71 31.32 -3.79
N GLU A 26 5.06 31.76 -4.87
CA GLU A 26 4.87 30.93 -6.07
C GLU A 26 6.21 30.48 -6.67
N ASP A 27 7.22 31.35 -6.69
CA ASP A 27 8.55 31.03 -7.22
C ASP A 27 9.21 29.91 -6.41
N ARG A 28 9.14 29.97 -5.07
CA ARG A 28 9.67 28.92 -4.20
C ARG A 28 8.92 27.60 -4.37
N ALA A 29 7.59 27.63 -4.52
CA ALA A 29 6.81 26.43 -4.80
C ALA A 29 7.16 25.83 -6.18
N ARG A 30 7.41 26.68 -7.18
CA ARG A 30 7.84 26.28 -8.53
C ARG A 30 9.24 25.67 -8.53
N GLU A 31 10.14 26.15 -7.68
CA GLU A 31 11.45 25.53 -7.45
C GLU A 31 11.32 24.13 -6.84
N ARG A 32 10.48 23.97 -5.80
CA ARG A 32 10.18 22.65 -5.22
C ARG A 32 9.59 21.68 -6.24
N ASP A 33 8.63 22.15 -7.04
CA ASP A 33 8.01 21.34 -8.10
C ASP A 33 9.03 20.81 -9.12
N ARG A 34 9.96 21.67 -9.55
CA ARG A 34 11.05 21.29 -10.47
C ARG A 34 12.04 20.32 -9.82
N ALA A 35 12.32 20.48 -8.53
CA ALA A 35 13.17 19.58 -7.76
C ALA A 35 12.47 18.26 -7.38
N GLY A 36 11.15 18.19 -7.57
CA GLY A 36 10.30 17.08 -7.16
C GLY A 36 10.09 16.99 -5.65
N GLU A 37 10.41 18.05 -4.91
CA GLU A 37 10.27 18.13 -3.46
C GLU A 37 8.80 18.24 -3.02
N PRO A 38 8.47 17.83 -1.79
CA PRO A 38 7.12 17.93 -1.28
C PRO A 38 6.66 19.38 -1.05
N TYR A 39 5.45 19.69 -1.51
CA TYR A 39 4.74 20.94 -1.21
C TYR A 39 3.22 20.73 -1.31
N ALA A 40 2.45 21.73 -0.87
CA ALA A 40 1.01 21.73 -0.91
C ALA A 40 0.44 22.98 -1.59
N VAL A 41 -0.75 22.84 -2.15
CA VAL A 41 -1.52 23.92 -2.79
C VAL A 41 -2.92 23.93 -2.20
N LEU A 42 -3.34 25.06 -1.66
CA LEU A 42 -4.73 25.28 -1.27
C LEU A 42 -5.44 26.08 -2.35
N LEU A 43 -6.62 25.60 -2.74
CA LEU A 43 -7.53 26.30 -3.63
C LEU A 43 -8.72 26.82 -2.82
N GLY A 44 -8.99 28.12 -2.92
CA GLY A 44 -10.06 28.80 -2.20
C GLY A 44 -10.94 29.65 -3.11
N GLY A 45 -12.09 30.07 -2.59
CA GLY A 45 -12.98 30.99 -3.29
C GLY A 45 -14.25 31.29 -2.49
N GLY A 46 -14.65 32.57 -2.46
CA GLY A 46 -15.78 33.02 -1.64
C GLY A 46 -15.49 33.00 -0.13
N GLY A 47 -14.23 33.24 0.27
CA GLY A 47 -13.83 33.32 1.69
C GLY A 47 -13.55 31.99 2.39
N ARG A 48 -13.65 30.86 1.68
CA ARG A 48 -13.36 29.51 2.21
C ARG A 48 -12.38 28.74 1.34
N ARG A 49 -11.70 27.76 1.94
CA ARG A 49 -10.88 26.76 1.24
C ARG A 49 -11.80 25.68 0.68
N ARG A 50 -11.47 25.17 -0.49
CA ARG A 50 -12.29 24.21 -1.26
C ARG A 50 -11.52 22.95 -1.61
N ALA A 51 -10.21 23.05 -1.82
CA ALA A 51 -9.36 21.89 -2.00
C ALA A 51 -7.95 22.09 -1.43
N LEU A 52 -7.31 20.95 -1.14
CA LEU A 52 -5.90 20.83 -0.79
C LEU A 52 -5.27 19.82 -1.76
N LEU A 53 -4.18 20.20 -2.42
CA LEU A 53 -3.35 19.31 -3.19
C LEU A 53 -2.04 19.12 -2.43
N GLN A 54 -1.57 17.88 -2.31
CA GLN A 54 -0.28 17.51 -1.74
C GLN A 54 0.54 16.84 -2.84
N VAL A 55 1.71 17.39 -3.14
CA VAL A 55 2.49 17.03 -4.32
C VAL A 55 3.88 16.61 -3.89
N SER A 56 4.36 15.45 -4.36
CA SER A 56 5.77 15.07 -4.30
C SER A 56 6.14 14.22 -5.52
N TRP A 57 6.73 14.86 -6.53
CA TRP A 57 7.07 14.16 -7.77
C TRP A 57 8.24 13.20 -7.63
N ARG A 58 9.19 13.50 -6.73
CA ARG A 58 10.26 12.55 -6.38
C ARG A 58 9.70 11.24 -5.82
N ASP A 59 8.55 11.31 -5.18
CA ASP A 59 7.87 10.17 -4.56
C ASP A 59 6.68 9.66 -5.39
N HIS A 60 6.54 10.11 -6.64
CA HIS A 60 5.47 9.72 -7.55
C HIS A 60 4.06 9.98 -6.99
N TYR A 61 3.84 11.05 -6.22
CA TYR A 61 2.61 11.25 -5.45
C TYR A 61 1.88 12.55 -5.78
N LEU A 62 0.56 12.44 -5.94
CA LEU A 62 -0.39 13.54 -5.90
C LEU A 62 -1.61 13.14 -5.05
N GLY A 63 -1.77 13.78 -3.89
CA GLY A 63 -3.00 13.73 -3.10
C GLY A 63 -3.90 14.92 -3.43
N VAL A 64 -5.18 14.69 -3.69
CA VAL A 64 -6.18 15.75 -3.87
C VAL A 64 -7.29 15.55 -2.85
N PHE A 65 -7.53 16.57 -2.03
CA PHE A 65 -8.57 16.55 -1.01
C PHE A 65 -9.57 17.67 -1.27
N LEU A 66 -10.87 17.36 -1.19
CA LEU A 66 -11.93 18.37 -1.25
C LEU A 66 -12.49 18.63 0.14
N PHE A 67 -12.77 19.89 0.41
CA PHE A 67 -13.29 20.36 1.68
C PHE A 67 -14.81 20.53 1.67
N ASP A 68 -15.45 20.28 2.81
CA ASP A 68 -16.82 20.70 3.06
C ASP A 68 -16.91 22.17 3.49
N GLU A 69 -18.10 22.62 3.88
CA GLU A 69 -18.32 24.00 4.30
C GLU A 69 -17.64 24.36 5.63
N GLN A 70 -17.27 23.36 6.42
CA GLN A 70 -16.51 23.50 7.65
C GLN A 70 -14.99 23.35 7.42
N GLU A 71 -14.54 23.26 6.16
CA GLU A 71 -13.13 23.04 5.81
C GLU A 71 -12.56 21.70 6.33
N ARG A 72 -13.42 20.67 6.47
CA ARG A 72 -13.03 19.28 6.72
C ARG A 72 -12.84 18.55 5.39
N ARG A 73 -11.84 17.68 5.28
CA ARG A 73 -11.62 16.84 4.10
C ARG A 73 -12.71 15.78 4.05
N VAL A 74 -13.49 15.80 2.97
CA VAL A 74 -14.62 14.89 2.76
C VAL A 74 -14.47 14.04 1.52
N ARG A 75 -13.54 14.37 0.62
CA ARG A 75 -13.13 13.49 -0.48
C ARG A 75 -11.62 13.49 -0.58
N ALA A 76 -11.06 12.32 -0.90
CA ALA A 76 -9.63 12.14 -1.13
C ALA A 76 -9.41 11.33 -2.41
N TYR A 77 -8.50 11.81 -3.25
CA TYR A 77 -7.96 11.11 -4.40
C TYR A 77 -6.46 10.90 -4.17
N ASP A 78 -6.00 9.66 -4.12
CA ASP A 78 -4.60 9.29 -4.05
C ASP A 78 -4.13 8.86 -5.44
N TYR A 79 -3.35 9.70 -6.10
CA TYR A 79 -2.77 9.43 -7.41
C TYR A 79 -1.28 9.08 -7.32
N ARG A 80 -0.86 8.12 -8.16
CA ARG A 80 0.53 7.66 -8.28
C ARG A 80 1.05 7.78 -9.70
N GLU A 81 2.22 8.36 -9.88
CA GLU A 81 2.88 8.46 -11.19
C GLU A 81 3.55 7.13 -11.55
N LEU A 82 2.90 6.30 -12.37
CA LEU A 82 3.40 4.97 -12.73
C LEU A 82 4.27 4.98 -13.98
N ALA A 83 4.04 5.93 -14.88
CA ALA A 83 4.93 6.24 -16.01
C ALA A 83 5.07 7.76 -16.14
N ALA A 84 6.07 8.21 -16.91
CA ALA A 84 6.39 9.64 -17.04
C ALA A 84 5.15 10.48 -17.44
N GLY A 85 4.74 11.35 -16.53
CA GLY A 85 3.60 12.26 -16.68
C GLY A 85 2.22 11.62 -16.58
N LEU A 86 2.13 10.36 -16.17
CA LEU A 86 0.89 9.59 -16.16
C LEU A 86 0.54 9.14 -14.73
N LEU A 87 -0.54 9.71 -14.23
CA LEU A 87 -1.03 9.52 -12.87
C LEU A 87 -2.15 8.47 -12.88
N HIS A 88 -2.06 7.49 -11.99
CA HIS A 88 -3.06 6.45 -11.77
C HIS A 88 -3.72 6.65 -10.40
N LEU A 89 -5.05 6.60 -10.37
CA LEU A 89 -5.80 6.61 -9.12
C LEU A 89 -5.51 5.30 -8.38
N ARG A 90 -4.84 5.38 -7.23
CA ARG A 90 -4.62 4.27 -6.31
C ARG A 90 -5.85 4.02 -5.46
N ARG A 91 -6.46 5.09 -4.95
CA ARG A 91 -7.58 5.03 -4.01
C ARG A 91 -8.39 6.32 -4.07
N TYR A 92 -9.71 6.18 -4.07
CA TYR A 92 -10.66 7.25 -3.81
C TYR A 92 -11.41 6.99 -2.51
N GLU A 93 -11.62 8.03 -1.73
CA GLU A 93 -12.41 7.96 -0.50
C GLU A 93 -13.37 9.14 -0.40
N GLU A 94 -14.55 8.88 0.16
CA GLU A 94 -15.54 9.91 0.50
C GLU A 94 -16.09 9.67 1.91
N TRP A 95 -16.18 10.75 2.69
CA TRP A 95 -16.81 10.79 4.00
C TRP A 95 -18.01 11.71 3.93
N ARG A 96 -19.12 11.31 4.57
CA ARG A 96 -20.30 12.16 4.72
C ARG A 96 -20.62 12.30 6.19
N HIS A 97 -20.75 13.56 6.61
CA HIS A 97 -21.06 13.91 7.99
C HIS A 97 -22.55 14.17 8.15
N LEU A 98 -23.16 13.62 9.20
CA LEU A 98 -24.57 13.84 9.53
C LEU A 98 -24.78 15.14 10.33
N SER A 99 -23.71 15.63 10.97
CA SER A 99 -23.76 16.88 11.71
C SER A 99 -22.43 17.66 11.68
N PRO A 100 -22.45 18.98 11.95
CA PRO A 100 -21.25 19.77 12.10
C PRO A 100 -20.38 19.38 13.31
N ALA A 101 -20.92 18.62 14.27
CA ALA A 101 -20.20 18.21 15.48
C ALA A 101 -19.34 16.95 15.28
N GLU A 102 -19.55 16.21 14.18
CA GLU A 102 -18.75 15.02 13.90
C GLU A 102 -17.31 15.37 13.55
N PRO A 103 -16.32 14.59 14.04
CA PRO A 103 -14.92 14.80 13.69
C PRO A 103 -14.67 14.51 12.21
N GLU A 104 -13.59 15.10 11.69
CA GLU A 104 -13.04 14.72 10.38
C GLU A 104 -12.66 13.22 10.43
N PHE A 105 -13.09 12.45 9.42
CA PHE A 105 -12.88 10.99 9.33
C PHE A 105 -13.51 10.14 10.43
N GLU A 106 -14.74 10.45 10.84
CA GLU A 106 -15.52 9.63 11.78
C GLU A 106 -15.56 8.15 11.33
N GLY A 107 -14.88 7.28 12.08
CA GLY A 107 -14.62 5.89 11.68
C GLY A 107 -15.85 4.98 11.65
N LYS A 108 -16.94 5.39 12.29
CA LYS A 108 -18.23 4.66 12.31
C LYS A 108 -19.29 5.30 11.41
N GLY A 109 -18.96 6.40 10.74
CA GLY A 109 -19.87 7.18 9.92
C GLY A 109 -20.05 6.61 8.51
N TRP A 110 -20.69 7.40 7.64
CA TRP A 110 -20.78 7.09 6.23
C TRP A 110 -19.38 7.24 5.61
N HIS A 111 -18.86 6.16 5.03
CA HIS A 111 -17.56 6.14 4.37
C HIS A 111 -17.62 5.24 3.15
N PHE A 112 -17.13 5.78 2.03
CA PHE A 112 -16.99 5.05 0.78
C PHE A 112 -15.52 4.98 0.39
N THR A 113 -15.08 3.81 -0.05
CA THR A 113 -13.74 3.57 -0.59
C THR A 113 -13.86 2.93 -1.97
N LEU A 114 -13.04 3.38 -2.92
CA LEU A 114 -12.88 2.77 -4.23
C LEU A 114 -11.39 2.57 -4.52
N THR A 115 -10.99 1.32 -4.75
CA THR A 115 -9.62 0.91 -5.04
C THR A 115 -9.56 0.29 -6.43
N PRO A 116 -9.05 0.99 -7.45
CA PRO A 116 -8.89 0.44 -8.79
C PRO A 116 -7.91 -0.74 -8.77
N ARG A 117 -8.18 -1.78 -9.57
CA ARG A 117 -7.19 -2.83 -9.79
C ARG A 117 -6.08 -2.33 -10.71
N THR A 118 -4.89 -2.90 -10.55
CA THR A 118 -3.74 -2.62 -11.41
C THR A 118 -4.00 -3.13 -12.82
N VAL A 119 -4.55 -4.33 -12.94
CA VAL A 119 -4.88 -5.00 -14.21
C VAL A 119 -6.39 -5.05 -14.42
N GLY A 120 -6.80 -4.77 -15.65
CA GLY A 120 -8.21 -4.80 -16.08
C GLY A 120 -8.96 -3.50 -15.81
N GLU A 121 -10.28 -3.54 -16.01
CA GLU A 121 -11.15 -2.37 -15.85
C GLU A 121 -11.95 -2.41 -14.53
N TYR A 122 -11.65 -3.29 -13.57
CA TYR A 122 -12.46 -3.39 -12.35
C TYR A 122 -11.87 -2.63 -11.17
N ALA A 123 -12.72 -2.21 -10.23
CA ALA A 123 -12.32 -1.69 -8.93
C ALA A 123 -12.96 -2.51 -7.80
N SER A 124 -12.39 -2.43 -6.60
CA SER A 124 -13.06 -2.83 -5.37
C SER A 124 -13.73 -1.60 -4.77
N ALA A 125 -15.03 -1.67 -4.50
CA ALA A 125 -15.77 -0.59 -3.86
C ALA A 125 -16.37 -1.06 -2.53
N GLU A 126 -16.17 -0.28 -1.47
CA GLU A 126 -16.66 -0.55 -0.13
C GLU A 126 -17.52 0.63 0.34
N LEU A 127 -18.73 0.35 0.82
CA LEU A 127 -19.65 1.34 1.41
C LEU A 127 -20.01 0.97 2.84
N ARG A 128 -19.52 1.77 3.79
CA ARG A 128 -19.89 1.73 5.21
C ARG A 128 -21.06 2.66 5.49
N LEU A 129 -22.15 2.07 5.95
CA LEU A 129 -23.39 2.74 6.36
C LEU A 129 -24.24 1.73 7.14
N GLY A 130 -24.19 1.74 8.48
CA GLY A 130 -24.91 0.75 9.31
C GLY A 130 -24.49 -0.71 9.04
N GLY A 131 -23.24 -0.93 8.59
CA GLY A 131 -22.72 -2.20 8.07
C GLY A 131 -21.82 -1.96 6.85
N CYS A 132 -21.18 -3.01 6.34
CA CYS A 132 -20.30 -2.94 5.16
C CYS A 132 -20.96 -3.57 3.93
N LEU A 133 -20.90 -2.90 2.78
CA LEU A 133 -21.28 -3.46 1.48
C LEU A 133 -20.06 -3.39 0.55
N GLU A 134 -19.66 -4.53 -0.01
CA GLU A 134 -18.59 -4.62 -0.99
C GLU A 134 -19.13 -4.98 -2.38
N MET A 135 -18.64 -4.27 -3.41
CA MET A 135 -18.98 -4.52 -4.81
C MET A 135 -17.74 -4.41 -5.70
N ARG A 136 -17.84 -4.93 -6.93
CA ARG A 136 -16.77 -4.89 -7.93
C ARG A 136 -17.24 -4.15 -9.19
N PRO A 137 -17.36 -2.81 -9.14
CA PRO A 137 -17.81 -2.04 -10.29
C PRO A 137 -16.77 -2.04 -11.42
N ASN A 138 -17.26 -1.79 -12.64
CA ASN A 138 -16.39 -1.40 -13.74
C ASN A 138 -15.89 0.03 -13.52
N LEU A 139 -14.62 0.27 -13.77
CA LEU A 139 -13.90 1.53 -13.72
C LEU A 139 -12.92 1.61 -14.91
N PRO A 140 -13.42 2.07 -16.07
CA PRO A 140 -12.61 2.23 -17.27
C PRO A 140 -11.37 3.09 -17.03
N GLU A 141 -10.30 2.78 -17.73
CA GLU A 141 -8.99 3.40 -17.58
C GLU A 141 -9.01 4.94 -17.57
N ARG A 142 -9.80 5.56 -18.46
CA ARG A 142 -9.95 7.02 -18.56
C ARG A 142 -10.48 7.68 -17.27
N HIS A 143 -11.23 6.95 -16.44
CA HIS A 143 -11.79 7.48 -15.18
C HIS A 143 -10.86 7.24 -13.98
N ARG A 144 -9.72 6.57 -14.18
CA ARG A 144 -8.70 6.28 -13.15
C ARG A 144 -7.30 6.73 -13.56
N THR A 145 -7.15 7.45 -14.67
CA THR A 145 -5.86 7.96 -15.16
C THR A 145 -5.95 9.42 -15.54
N LEU A 146 -4.92 10.19 -15.19
CA LEU A 146 -4.77 11.62 -15.47
C LEU A 146 -3.38 11.93 -16.02
N LEU A 147 -3.25 13.04 -16.75
CA LEU A 147 -1.94 13.59 -17.08
C LEU A 147 -1.46 14.50 -15.96
N ARG A 148 -0.15 14.43 -15.69
CA ARG A 148 0.53 15.43 -14.88
C ARG A 148 0.46 16.78 -15.58
N ALA A 149 -0.24 17.70 -14.96
CA ALA A 149 -0.38 19.08 -15.39
C ALA A 149 0.91 19.88 -15.18
N ARG A 150 1.04 20.99 -15.91
CA ARG A 150 2.10 21.96 -15.68
C ARG A 150 1.86 22.69 -14.36
N PHE A 151 2.94 23.09 -13.69
CA PHE A 151 2.83 23.92 -12.48
C PHE A 151 1.92 25.14 -12.71
N GLY A 152 0.94 25.32 -11.83
CA GLY A 152 -0.06 26.39 -11.89
C GLY A 152 -1.41 25.98 -12.49
N ASP A 153 -1.49 24.86 -13.22
CA ASP A 153 -2.74 24.34 -13.79
C ASP A 153 -3.47 23.41 -12.80
N TRP A 154 -3.80 23.94 -11.63
CA TRP A 154 -4.39 23.14 -10.54
C TRP A 154 -5.82 22.67 -10.85
N THR A 155 -6.50 23.32 -11.80
CA THR A 155 -7.82 22.92 -12.28
C THR A 155 -7.81 21.61 -13.08
N ALA A 156 -6.65 21.16 -13.54
CA ALA A 156 -6.50 19.82 -14.11
C ALA A 156 -6.73 18.69 -13.08
N TYR A 157 -6.56 18.98 -11.79
CA TYR A 157 -6.71 18.02 -10.69
C TYR A 157 -7.93 18.28 -9.81
N ALA A 158 -8.47 19.50 -9.80
CA ALA A 158 -9.71 19.85 -9.12
C ALA A 158 -10.44 20.92 -9.94
N ASP A 159 -11.38 20.48 -10.78
CA ASP A 159 -12.09 21.39 -11.69
C ASP A 159 -13.11 22.28 -10.96
N GLY A 160 -13.73 23.20 -11.70
CA GLY A 160 -14.74 24.11 -11.14
C GLY A 160 -15.90 23.41 -10.45
N ARG A 161 -16.40 22.31 -11.01
CA ARG A 161 -17.56 21.58 -10.47
C ARG A 161 -17.20 20.91 -9.16
N MET A 162 -16.04 20.26 -9.09
CA MET A 162 -15.50 19.68 -7.87
C MET A 162 -15.32 20.71 -6.76
N LEU A 163 -14.87 21.92 -7.13
CA LEU A 163 -14.72 23.04 -6.22
C LEU A 163 -16.05 23.74 -5.89
N GLY A 164 -17.18 23.35 -6.49
CA GLY A 164 -18.50 23.92 -6.24
C GLY A 164 -18.74 25.30 -6.89
N PHE A 165 -18.11 25.56 -8.03
CA PHE A 165 -18.44 26.66 -8.95
C PHE A 165 -19.44 26.20 -10.02
N ALA A 166 -20.15 27.15 -10.65
CA ALA A 166 -21.09 26.82 -11.70
C ALA A 166 -20.34 26.35 -12.97
N ALA A 167 -20.95 25.44 -13.74
CA ALA A 167 -20.32 24.90 -14.96
C ALA A 167 -19.99 25.98 -16.01
N ASP A 168 -20.75 27.08 -16.02
CA ASP A 168 -20.56 28.20 -16.96
C ASP A 168 -19.59 29.28 -16.42
N ASP A 169 -19.04 29.10 -15.20
CA ASP A 169 -18.10 30.05 -14.63
C ASP A 169 -16.76 29.98 -15.36
N ALA A 170 -16.35 31.09 -15.95
CA ALA A 170 -14.99 31.24 -16.43
C ALA A 170 -14.04 31.40 -15.22
N LEU A 171 -13.28 30.35 -14.89
CA LEU A 171 -12.40 30.34 -13.72
C LEU A 171 -11.06 31.03 -14.01
N SER A 172 -10.51 31.71 -13.02
CA SER A 172 -9.16 32.26 -13.05
C SER A 172 -8.45 31.97 -11.75
N LEU A 173 -7.32 31.26 -11.82
CA LEU A 173 -6.45 31.04 -10.67
C LEU A 173 -5.61 32.30 -10.41
N MET A 174 -5.59 32.75 -9.16
CA MET A 174 -4.82 33.91 -8.73
C MET A 174 -4.07 33.58 -7.44
N PRO A 175 -2.74 33.81 -7.38
CA PRO A 175 -2.02 33.75 -6.13
C PRO A 175 -2.66 34.68 -5.09
N ALA A 176 -3.01 34.13 -3.93
CA ALA A 176 -3.54 34.92 -2.83
C ALA A 176 -2.39 35.63 -2.11
N ALA A 177 -2.63 36.87 -1.69
CA ALA A 177 -1.71 37.57 -0.80
C ALA A 177 -1.62 36.81 0.53
N HIS A 178 -0.40 36.49 0.95
CA HIS A 178 -0.12 35.81 2.21
C HIS A 178 1.20 36.31 2.78
N GLU A 179 1.33 36.25 4.10
CA GLU A 179 2.62 36.37 4.77
C GLU A 179 3.31 35.01 4.73
N GLU A 180 4.61 34.99 4.44
CA GLU A 180 5.42 33.78 4.59
C GLU A 180 5.45 33.38 6.05
N ARG A 181 5.25 32.08 6.32
CA ARG A 181 5.28 31.51 7.65
C ARG A 181 6.31 30.40 7.69
N PRO A 182 6.97 30.15 8.84
CA PRO A 182 7.86 29.01 8.98
C PRO A 182 7.08 27.71 8.87
N GLU A 183 7.78 26.65 8.48
CA GLU A 183 7.27 25.29 8.56
C GLU A 183 7.08 24.88 10.04
N SER A 184 6.12 24.00 10.30
CA SER A 184 5.81 23.50 11.64
C SER A 184 5.38 22.03 11.54
N PRO A 185 5.69 21.20 12.56
CA PRO A 185 5.22 19.81 12.62
C PRO A 185 3.70 19.66 12.51
N ALA A 186 2.93 20.68 12.93
CA ALA A 186 1.46 20.62 12.94
C ALA A 186 0.81 20.46 11.56
N GLY A 187 1.52 20.85 10.49
CA GLY A 187 1.07 20.66 9.10
C GLY A 187 1.96 19.69 8.32
N ALA A 188 2.87 18.99 8.99
CA ALA A 188 3.74 18.02 8.35
C ALA A 188 2.89 16.86 7.84
N TRP A 189 3.14 16.46 6.61
CA TRP A 189 2.55 15.30 5.99
C TRP A 189 3.65 14.48 5.34
N SER A 190 3.46 13.17 5.30
CA SER A 190 4.32 12.24 4.59
C SER A 190 3.54 11.61 3.46
N VAL A 191 4.20 11.41 2.32
CA VAL A 191 3.66 10.57 1.25
C VAL A 191 3.38 9.19 1.85
N PRO A 192 2.16 8.63 1.69
CA PRO A 192 1.87 7.27 2.15
C PRO A 192 2.77 6.27 1.43
N ARG A 193 3.46 5.41 2.18
CA ARG A 193 4.37 4.40 1.63
C ARG A 193 4.04 3.01 2.13
N GLY A 194 4.24 2.04 1.24
CA GLY A 194 4.18 0.63 1.59
C GLY A 194 5.06 0.26 2.78
N ALA A 195 4.71 -0.85 3.39
CA ALA A 195 5.47 -1.47 4.47
C ALA A 195 6.96 -1.55 4.14
N ARG A 196 7.78 -1.41 5.18
CA ARG A 196 9.19 -1.73 5.13
C ARG A 196 9.46 -2.95 6.01
N PRO A 197 10.41 -3.81 5.65
CA PRO A 197 10.85 -4.87 6.52
C PRO A 197 11.46 -4.26 7.79
N ARG A 198 11.29 -4.93 8.92
CA ARG A 198 11.90 -4.54 10.18
C ARG A 198 12.46 -5.78 10.86
N HIS A 199 13.71 -5.69 11.30
CA HIS A 199 14.32 -6.68 12.19
C HIS A 199 14.53 -8.06 11.56
N LEU A 200 14.48 -8.20 10.23
CA LEU A 200 14.45 -9.51 9.57
C LEU A 200 15.62 -10.40 9.96
N GLU A 201 16.84 -9.88 10.00
CA GLU A 201 18.02 -10.65 10.44
C GLU A 201 17.93 -11.04 11.93
N ALA A 202 17.43 -10.13 12.75
CA ALA A 202 17.28 -10.36 14.19
C ALA A 202 16.23 -11.44 14.50
N LEU A 203 15.23 -11.66 13.63
CA LEU A 203 14.29 -12.78 13.76
C LEU A 203 14.99 -14.15 13.72
N PHE A 204 16.14 -14.24 13.04
CA PHE A 204 16.92 -15.48 12.93
C PHE A 204 18.15 -15.50 13.86
N THR A 205 18.30 -14.51 14.73
CA THR A 205 19.43 -14.39 15.65
C THR A 205 19.02 -14.79 17.07
N PRO A 206 19.43 -15.98 17.57
CA PRO A 206 19.04 -16.43 18.90
C PRO A 206 19.51 -15.46 19.99
N GLY A 207 18.63 -15.15 20.93
CA GLY A 207 18.88 -14.18 22.00
C GLY A 207 18.51 -12.74 21.64
N SER A 208 18.09 -12.45 20.40
CA SER A 208 17.42 -11.18 20.09
C SER A 208 16.13 -11.03 20.90
N ARG A 209 15.90 -9.84 21.43
CA ARG A 209 14.76 -9.49 22.28
C ARG A 209 13.95 -8.33 21.70
N PHE A 210 12.64 -8.38 21.89
CA PHE A 210 11.68 -7.38 21.44
C PHE A 210 10.62 -7.12 22.51
N ALA A 211 10.31 -5.86 22.78
CA ALA A 211 9.20 -5.46 23.64
C ALA A 211 7.95 -5.20 22.79
N ASP A 212 6.87 -5.88 23.12
CA ASP A 212 5.54 -5.62 22.63
C ASP A 212 4.68 -5.05 23.77
N ASP A 213 3.87 -4.03 23.49
CA ASP A 213 3.08 -3.33 24.50
C ASP A 213 1.94 -4.21 25.06
N GLU A 214 1.48 -5.20 24.31
CA GLU A 214 0.36 -6.07 24.69
C GLU A 214 0.82 -7.44 25.20
N CYS A 215 1.81 -8.04 24.52
CA CYS A 215 2.26 -9.41 24.75
C CYS A 215 3.51 -9.53 25.65
N GLY A 216 4.15 -8.41 25.99
CA GLY A 216 5.36 -8.39 26.82
C GLY A 216 6.64 -8.59 26.00
N VAL A 217 7.66 -9.22 26.58
CA VAL A 217 8.97 -9.37 25.93
C VAL A 217 9.06 -10.72 25.19
N ALA A 218 9.37 -10.68 23.90
CA ALA A 218 9.73 -11.85 23.11
C ALA A 218 11.24 -12.05 23.07
N THR A 219 11.70 -13.29 23.22
CA THR A 219 13.09 -13.71 23.02
C THR A 219 13.18 -14.70 21.86
N VAL A 220 13.97 -14.36 20.84
CA VAL A 220 14.24 -15.22 19.68
C VAL A 220 15.07 -16.42 20.12
N THR A 221 14.66 -17.60 19.65
CA THR A 221 15.25 -18.90 19.97
C THR A 221 16.06 -19.44 18.78
N ALA A 222 16.70 -20.60 18.94
CA ALA A 222 17.42 -21.25 17.85
C ALA A 222 16.48 -21.58 16.67
N SER A 223 16.85 -21.11 15.48
CA SER A 223 16.11 -21.39 14.25
C SER A 223 16.04 -22.89 13.95
N LYS A 224 14.96 -23.33 13.30
CA LYS A 224 14.73 -24.74 12.94
C LYS A 224 14.68 -24.92 11.43
N THR A 225 15.22 -26.01 10.90
CA THR A 225 15.06 -26.34 9.48
C THR A 225 13.73 -27.04 9.27
N ALA A 226 12.89 -26.55 8.35
CA ALA A 226 11.61 -27.15 8.00
C ALA A 226 11.74 -28.24 6.92
N GLY A 227 12.70 -28.09 6.01
CA GLY A 227 12.92 -29.02 4.90
C GLY A 227 13.83 -28.43 3.83
N VAL A 228 14.02 -29.17 2.73
CA VAL A 228 14.78 -28.71 1.57
C VAL A 228 13.83 -28.54 0.40
N LEU A 229 13.71 -27.31 -0.09
CA LEU A 229 12.87 -26.99 -1.24
C LEU A 229 13.64 -27.24 -2.55
N ARG A 230 13.03 -27.99 -3.48
CA ARG A 230 13.58 -28.19 -4.82
C ARG A 230 12.98 -27.16 -5.77
N LEU A 231 13.85 -26.39 -6.41
CA LEU A 231 13.50 -25.32 -7.34
C LEU A 231 14.11 -25.60 -8.72
N PRO A 232 13.56 -26.54 -9.51
CA PRO A 232 14.09 -26.87 -10.83
C PRO A 232 14.05 -25.69 -11.82
N THR A 233 13.14 -24.73 -11.62
CA THR A 233 13.08 -23.51 -12.45
C THR A 233 13.57 -22.27 -11.72
N GLY A 234 13.60 -22.30 -10.39
CA GLY A 234 13.92 -21.13 -9.59
C GLY A 234 12.77 -20.12 -9.47
N SER A 235 11.59 -20.45 -10.03
CA SER A 235 10.40 -19.59 -9.99
C SER A 235 9.61 -19.86 -8.70
N VAL A 236 9.83 -19.03 -7.69
CA VAL A 236 9.31 -19.27 -6.33
C VAL A 236 7.88 -18.75 -6.19
N ILE A 237 7.01 -19.57 -5.59
CA ILE A 237 5.68 -19.18 -5.11
C ILE A 237 5.69 -19.27 -3.58
N ALA A 238 5.10 -18.27 -2.93
CA ALA A 238 4.63 -18.40 -1.55
C ALA A 238 3.10 -18.42 -1.55
N ALA A 239 2.51 -19.39 -0.85
CA ALA A 239 1.07 -19.59 -0.76
C ALA A 239 0.71 -20.44 0.46
N ASP A 240 -0.54 -20.36 0.89
CA ASP A 240 -1.13 -21.34 1.79
C ASP A 240 -1.40 -22.65 1.02
N PRO A 241 -0.90 -23.81 1.49
CA PRO A 241 -1.09 -25.07 0.79
C PRO A 241 -2.56 -25.51 0.71
N GLY A 242 -3.38 -25.21 1.72
CA GLY A 242 -4.81 -25.51 1.76
C GLY A 242 -5.67 -24.64 0.85
N THR A 243 -5.16 -23.49 0.39
CA THR A 243 -5.87 -22.60 -0.55
C THR A 243 -5.14 -22.36 -1.87
N LEU A 244 -4.05 -23.10 -2.13
CA LEU A 244 -3.24 -23.04 -3.35
C LEU A 244 -4.08 -23.25 -4.61
N ARG A 245 -3.90 -22.38 -5.61
CA ARG A 245 -4.68 -22.37 -6.86
C ARG A 245 -3.80 -22.25 -8.09
N GLU A 246 -4.34 -22.65 -9.24
CA GLU A 246 -3.73 -22.48 -10.57
C GLU A 246 -3.27 -21.04 -10.84
N GLY A 247 -4.01 -20.05 -10.31
CA GLY A 247 -3.74 -18.62 -10.48
C GLY A 247 -2.70 -18.03 -9.53
N ASP A 248 -2.08 -18.80 -8.64
CA ASP A 248 -0.98 -18.31 -7.80
C ASP A 248 0.29 -18.15 -8.63
N GLU A 249 0.57 -16.91 -9.03
CA GLU A 249 1.74 -16.54 -9.82
C GLU A 249 3.02 -16.53 -8.97
N PRO A 250 4.17 -16.92 -9.55
CA PRO A 250 5.46 -16.79 -8.89
C PRO A 250 5.86 -15.32 -8.71
N PHE A 251 6.81 -15.09 -7.81
CA PHE A 251 7.46 -13.79 -7.71
C PHE A 251 8.24 -13.46 -8.99
N THR A 252 8.35 -12.17 -9.31
CA THR A 252 9.04 -11.70 -10.52
C THR A 252 10.55 -11.87 -10.48
N VAL A 253 11.13 -12.00 -9.28
CA VAL A 253 12.56 -12.25 -9.07
C VAL A 253 12.76 -13.77 -8.89
N PRO A 254 13.40 -14.46 -9.85
CA PRO A 254 13.75 -15.87 -9.68
C PRO A 254 14.99 -16.03 -8.81
N VAL A 255 15.21 -17.26 -8.34
CA VAL A 255 16.47 -17.70 -7.73
C VAL A 255 17.18 -18.69 -8.67
N PRO A 256 18.50 -18.93 -8.53
CA PRO A 256 19.17 -19.96 -9.33
C PRO A 256 18.52 -21.33 -9.10
N PRO A 257 18.30 -22.15 -10.15
CA PRO A 257 17.78 -23.50 -9.95
C PRO A 257 18.64 -24.33 -9.00
N GLY A 258 18.02 -25.09 -8.11
CA GLY A 258 18.75 -25.86 -7.10
C GLY A 258 17.89 -26.37 -5.95
N GLU A 259 18.55 -26.80 -4.88
CA GLU A 259 17.93 -27.28 -3.65
C GLU A 259 18.36 -26.39 -2.49
N TYR A 260 17.38 -25.84 -1.75
CA TYR A 260 17.64 -24.81 -0.75
C TYR A 260 16.91 -25.10 0.56
N PRO A 261 17.58 -24.95 1.72
CA PRO A 261 16.92 -25.16 3.00
C PRO A 261 15.89 -24.05 3.27
N VAL A 262 14.74 -24.46 3.80
CA VAL A 262 13.78 -23.55 4.42
C VAL A 262 14.01 -23.55 5.93
N VAL A 263 14.30 -22.38 6.49
CA VAL A 263 14.65 -22.17 7.89
C VAL A 263 13.57 -21.33 8.57
N LEU A 264 13.13 -21.75 9.75
CA LEU A 264 12.11 -21.08 10.55
C LEU A 264 12.76 -20.27 11.66
N ALA A 265 12.37 -19.01 11.75
CA ALA A 265 12.60 -18.16 12.91
C ALA A 265 11.56 -18.47 13.98
N THR A 266 12.01 -18.76 15.20
CA THR A 266 11.13 -19.07 16.33
C THR A 266 11.45 -18.21 17.53
N MET A 267 10.45 -17.87 18.34
CA MET A 267 10.63 -17.10 19.57
C MET A 267 9.77 -17.64 20.71
N THR A 268 10.02 -17.17 21.92
CA THR A 268 9.17 -17.40 23.09
C THR A 268 8.86 -16.09 23.80
N TRP A 269 7.63 -15.92 24.29
CA TRP A 269 7.27 -14.83 25.19
C TRP A 269 7.79 -15.11 26.59
N ASP A 270 8.54 -14.17 27.17
CA ASP A 270 9.18 -14.31 28.49
C ASP A 270 8.14 -14.57 29.59
N ASP A 271 6.96 -13.94 29.51
CA ASP A 271 5.92 -14.00 30.57
C ASP A 271 5.11 -15.30 30.55
N THR A 272 4.83 -15.86 29.38
CA THR A 272 3.95 -17.03 29.22
C THR A 272 4.70 -18.32 28.90
N GLY A 273 5.94 -18.21 28.38
CA GLY A 273 6.70 -19.32 27.82
C GLY A 273 6.12 -19.87 26.51
N TRP A 274 5.06 -19.26 25.98
CA TRP A 274 4.45 -19.65 24.71
C TRP A 274 5.37 -19.25 23.55
N GLY A 275 5.47 -20.12 22.54
CA GLY A 275 6.44 -19.95 21.46
C GLY A 275 5.81 -19.97 20.08
N GLU A 276 6.35 -19.12 19.20
CA GLU A 276 5.77 -18.78 17.90
C GLU A 276 6.79 -18.90 16.76
N THR A 277 6.29 -19.12 15.54
CA THR A 277 7.07 -18.98 14.31
C THR A 277 6.90 -17.58 13.75
N THR A 278 7.96 -16.77 13.78
CA THR A 278 7.91 -15.36 13.38
C THR A 278 8.18 -15.14 11.91
N ALA A 279 8.94 -16.03 11.28
CA ALA A 279 9.25 -15.97 9.85
C ALA A 279 9.72 -17.32 9.31
N ALA A 280 9.60 -17.50 7.98
CA ALA A 280 10.21 -18.59 7.24
C ALA A 280 11.13 -18.04 6.16
N MET A 281 12.35 -18.58 6.05
CA MET A 281 13.38 -18.16 5.11
C MET A 281 13.71 -19.28 4.13
N LEU A 282 13.52 -19.03 2.85
CA LEU A 282 14.19 -19.76 1.78
C LEU A 282 15.62 -19.22 1.65
N ARG A 283 16.62 -19.97 2.11
CA ARG A 283 18.02 -19.51 2.11
C ARG A 283 18.73 -19.96 0.82
N VAL A 284 19.11 -18.99 -0.01
CA VAL A 284 19.68 -19.21 -1.35
C VAL A 284 21.21 -19.13 -1.33
N LEU A 285 21.77 -18.09 -0.71
CA LEU A 285 23.22 -17.89 -0.58
C LEU A 285 23.60 -17.64 0.88
N ASP A 286 24.73 -18.21 1.29
CA ASP A 286 25.34 -17.96 2.60
C ASP A 286 26.29 -16.74 2.53
N ARG A 287 25.70 -15.57 2.26
CA ARG A 287 26.37 -14.25 2.22
C ARG A 287 25.55 -13.22 3.00
N PRO A 288 26.17 -12.18 3.58
CA PRO A 288 25.44 -11.11 4.26
C PRO A 288 24.41 -10.43 3.36
N THR A 289 23.24 -10.16 3.92
CA THR A 289 22.20 -9.35 3.26
C THR A 289 22.44 -7.89 3.60
N VAL A 290 22.55 -7.02 2.59
CA VAL A 290 22.82 -5.59 2.80
C VAL A 290 21.66 -4.70 2.37
N SER A 291 20.70 -5.27 1.64
CA SER A 291 19.47 -4.61 1.25
C SER A 291 18.29 -5.57 1.13
N TRP A 292 17.09 -5.04 1.31
CA TRP A 292 15.83 -5.77 1.20
C TRP A 292 14.89 -5.10 0.20
N GLU A 293 14.10 -5.91 -0.51
CA GLU A 293 12.97 -5.43 -1.30
C GLU A 293 11.74 -6.33 -1.13
N LEU A 294 10.55 -5.81 -1.42
CA LEU A 294 9.32 -6.62 -1.39
C LEU A 294 9.30 -7.57 -2.59
N ALA A 295 9.04 -8.86 -2.35
CA ALA A 295 8.76 -9.81 -3.41
C ALA A 295 7.38 -9.51 -4.01
N VAL A 296 7.36 -9.14 -5.30
CA VAL A 296 6.14 -8.80 -6.03
C VAL A 296 5.83 -9.86 -7.09
N ARG A 297 4.56 -9.99 -7.45
CA ARG A 297 4.04 -10.81 -8.56
C ARG A 297 3.84 -9.94 -9.81
N PRO A 298 3.69 -10.54 -11.01
CA PRO A 298 3.36 -9.79 -12.22
C PRO A 298 2.20 -8.79 -12.02
N GLY A 299 2.37 -7.56 -12.53
CA GLY A 299 1.36 -6.50 -12.43
C GLY A 299 1.21 -5.83 -11.04
N GLN A 300 2.05 -6.17 -10.06
CA GLN A 300 2.12 -5.48 -8.77
C GLN A 300 3.19 -4.37 -8.81
N ASP A 301 2.83 -3.18 -8.31
CA ASP A 301 3.72 -2.01 -8.28
C ASP A 301 3.71 -1.40 -6.87
N THR A 302 4.87 -1.40 -6.21
CA THR A 302 5.00 -0.90 -4.83
C THR A 302 4.64 0.58 -4.66
N ARG A 303 4.63 1.39 -5.73
CA ARG A 303 4.16 2.77 -5.69
C ARG A 303 2.67 2.88 -5.39
N LEU A 304 1.91 1.81 -5.65
CA LEU A 304 0.48 1.70 -5.35
C LEU A 304 0.19 1.21 -3.93
N LEU A 305 1.21 0.98 -3.11
CA LEU A 305 1.03 0.68 -1.68
C LEU A 305 0.85 1.99 -0.90
N GLY A 306 -0.25 2.07 -0.16
CA GLY A 306 -0.50 3.09 0.84
C GLY A 306 0.31 2.87 2.11
N GLU A 307 0.04 3.68 3.13
CA GLU A 307 0.77 3.65 4.39
C GLU A 307 0.71 2.25 5.03
N ARG A 308 1.89 1.65 5.24
CA ARG A 308 2.07 0.30 5.84
C ARG A 308 1.42 -0.86 5.08
N GLU A 309 0.83 -0.62 3.91
CA GLU A 309 0.28 -1.65 3.02
C GLU A 309 1.40 -2.48 2.38
N PHE A 310 1.13 -3.73 2.04
CA PHE A 310 2.07 -4.61 1.34
C PHE A 310 1.31 -5.56 0.41
N TYR A 311 2.02 -6.08 -0.59
CA TYR A 311 1.59 -7.28 -1.30
C TYR A 311 2.06 -8.51 -0.53
N GLY A 312 1.19 -9.51 -0.38
CA GLY A 312 1.47 -10.72 0.37
C GLY A 312 0.72 -11.92 -0.17
N PHE A 313 1.00 -13.09 0.39
CA PHE A 313 0.23 -14.30 0.17
C PHE A 313 -0.76 -14.49 1.32
N GLY A 314 -2.00 -14.89 0.98
CA GLY A 314 -3.04 -15.16 1.96
C GLY A 314 -2.87 -16.52 2.62
N VAL A 315 -3.29 -16.61 3.88
CA VAL A 315 -3.34 -17.83 4.68
C VAL A 315 -4.69 -17.91 5.38
N ASP A 316 -5.38 -19.04 5.19
CA ASP A 316 -6.68 -19.41 5.80
C ASP A 316 -6.59 -20.77 6.53
N SER A 317 -5.49 -21.51 6.39
CA SER A 317 -5.27 -22.82 6.99
C SER A 317 -4.28 -22.80 8.17
N GLY A 318 -3.85 -21.60 8.60
CA GLY A 318 -2.76 -21.43 9.58
C GLY A 318 -1.37 -21.91 9.11
N THR A 319 -1.18 -22.13 7.80
CA THR A 319 0.06 -22.65 7.21
C THR A 319 0.47 -21.83 6.00
N GLY A 320 1.74 -21.42 5.94
CA GLY A 320 2.37 -20.92 4.72
C GLY A 320 3.26 -21.98 4.08
N SER A 321 3.59 -21.81 2.80
CA SER A 321 4.50 -22.71 2.10
C SER A 321 5.29 -22.01 1.00
N PHE A 322 6.46 -22.56 0.69
CA PHE A 322 7.20 -22.26 -0.53
C PHE A 322 7.17 -23.46 -1.49
N LEU A 323 7.05 -23.19 -2.80
CA LEU A 323 7.10 -24.18 -3.88
C LEU A 323 7.70 -23.59 -5.18
N ASP A 324 8.14 -24.45 -6.09
CA ASP A 324 8.47 -24.07 -7.47
C ASP A 324 7.22 -24.03 -8.35
N ALA A 325 7.10 -23.00 -9.19
CA ALA A 325 5.97 -22.83 -10.10
C ALA A 325 5.73 -24.03 -11.04
N ALA A 326 6.78 -24.76 -11.44
CA ALA A 326 6.65 -25.93 -12.32
C ALA A 326 5.92 -27.10 -11.63
N GLY A 327 5.94 -27.17 -10.29
CA GLY A 327 5.29 -28.21 -9.51
C GLY A 327 3.84 -27.90 -9.12
N ARG A 328 3.38 -26.66 -9.32
CA ARG A 328 2.11 -26.14 -8.76
C ARG A 328 0.91 -27.03 -9.06
N GLY A 329 0.72 -27.46 -10.31
CA GLY A 329 -0.43 -28.27 -10.71
C GLY A 329 -0.53 -29.60 -9.96
N ALA A 330 0.59 -30.31 -9.80
CA ALA A 330 0.64 -31.57 -9.07
C ALA A 330 0.43 -31.35 -7.56
N LEU A 331 1.02 -30.28 -7.02
CA LEU A 331 0.91 -29.94 -5.60
C LEU A 331 -0.49 -29.50 -5.20
N ILE A 332 -1.26 -28.84 -6.09
CA ILE A 332 -2.68 -28.53 -5.84
C ILE A 332 -3.48 -29.80 -5.57
N GLU A 333 -3.29 -30.85 -6.36
CA GLU A 333 -4.00 -32.12 -6.16
C GLU A 333 -3.56 -32.81 -4.87
N LEU A 334 -2.26 -32.82 -4.60
CA LEU A 334 -1.70 -33.39 -3.37
C LEU A 334 -2.22 -32.68 -2.11
N CYS A 335 -2.29 -31.34 -2.13
CA CYS A 335 -2.72 -30.55 -0.98
C CYS A 335 -4.18 -30.79 -0.57
N LYS A 336 -5.04 -31.30 -1.47
CA LYS A 336 -6.44 -31.62 -1.15
C LYS A 336 -6.57 -32.71 -0.10
N GLU A 337 -5.55 -33.57 0.02
CA GLU A 337 -5.50 -34.64 1.03
C GLU A 337 -5.00 -34.13 2.40
N GLY A 338 -4.61 -32.85 2.47
CA GLY A 338 -3.95 -32.23 3.61
C GLY A 338 -2.42 -32.27 3.48
N VAL A 339 -1.76 -31.26 4.06
CA VAL A 339 -0.30 -31.13 4.05
C VAL A 339 0.20 -31.07 5.48
N GLU A 340 1.21 -31.89 5.79
CA GLU A 340 1.92 -31.81 7.05
C GLU A 340 2.98 -30.69 7.02
N LEU A 341 3.31 -30.16 8.19
CA LEU A 341 4.41 -29.21 8.32
C LEU A 341 5.74 -29.86 7.89
N GLY A 342 6.57 -29.09 7.20
CA GLY A 342 7.83 -29.55 6.63
C GLY A 342 7.70 -29.91 5.15
N GLU A 343 8.56 -30.81 4.70
CA GLU A 343 8.67 -31.17 3.29
C GLU A 343 7.59 -32.19 2.88
N THR A 344 6.82 -31.85 1.83
CA THR A 344 5.85 -32.76 1.20
C THR A 344 6.18 -32.88 -0.29
N THR A 345 6.29 -34.11 -0.79
CA THR A 345 6.69 -34.41 -2.17
C THR A 345 5.59 -35.14 -2.92
N ASP A 346 5.24 -34.66 -4.10
CA ASP A 346 4.39 -35.38 -5.05
C ASP A 346 5.16 -36.58 -5.65
N PRO A 347 4.66 -37.82 -5.49
CA PRO A 347 5.37 -39.02 -5.95
C PRO A 347 5.39 -39.16 -7.48
N GLY A 348 4.45 -38.51 -8.19
CA GLY A 348 4.35 -38.62 -9.65
C GLY A 348 5.37 -37.75 -10.40
N THR A 349 5.56 -36.52 -9.93
CA THR A 349 6.40 -35.50 -10.56
C THR A 349 7.72 -35.25 -9.84
N GLY A 350 7.82 -35.63 -8.56
CA GLY A 350 8.96 -35.32 -7.69
C GLY A 350 9.00 -33.86 -7.21
N ALA A 351 8.02 -33.03 -7.60
CA ALA A 351 7.86 -31.68 -7.09
C ALA A 351 7.60 -31.71 -5.59
N ASN A 352 8.14 -30.73 -4.85
CA ASN A 352 7.83 -30.57 -3.44
C ASN A 352 7.41 -29.14 -3.10
N LEU A 353 6.78 -29.05 -1.94
CA LEU A 353 6.61 -27.83 -1.18
C LEU A 353 7.21 -28.01 0.22
N VAL A 354 7.53 -26.90 0.87
CA VAL A 354 7.88 -26.90 2.29
C VAL A 354 6.87 -26.02 3.02
N ALA A 355 6.05 -26.66 3.86
CA ALA A 355 5.03 -26.02 4.67
C ALA A 355 5.55 -25.62 6.05
N TYR A 356 5.06 -24.51 6.59
CA TYR A 356 5.46 -23.95 7.88
C TYR A 356 4.29 -23.24 8.57
N PRO A 357 4.29 -23.17 9.92
CA PRO A 357 3.25 -22.43 10.64
C PRO A 357 3.26 -20.95 10.26
N SER A 358 2.09 -20.34 10.10
CA SER A 358 1.96 -18.89 9.86
C SER A 358 1.97 -18.05 11.15
N GLY A 359 2.48 -18.61 12.26
CA GLY A 359 2.49 -17.93 13.55
C GLY A 359 1.08 -17.84 14.14
N MET A 360 0.57 -16.61 14.31
CA MET A 360 -0.72 -16.31 14.93
C MET A 360 -1.96 -16.71 14.08
N GLY A 361 -1.77 -17.37 12.94
CA GLY A 361 -2.85 -18.01 12.17
C GLY A 361 -3.15 -17.32 10.83
N ASP A 362 -4.42 -17.01 10.60
CA ASP A 362 -4.91 -16.51 9.31
C ASP A 362 -4.48 -15.06 9.05
N GLY A 363 -4.26 -14.72 7.78
CA GLY A 363 -3.84 -13.38 7.41
C GLY A 363 -3.25 -13.27 6.00
N SER A 364 -2.52 -12.19 5.77
CA SER A 364 -1.74 -11.99 4.55
C SER A 364 -0.33 -11.57 4.96
N TYR A 365 0.67 -12.21 4.37
CA TYR A 365 2.07 -12.05 4.80
C TYR A 365 2.96 -11.62 3.64
N PRO A 366 3.80 -10.59 3.83
CA PRO A 366 4.76 -10.19 2.81
C PRO A 366 5.92 -11.19 2.75
N VAL A 367 6.54 -11.26 1.57
CA VAL A 367 7.84 -11.93 1.40
C VAL A 367 8.86 -10.86 1.05
N TRP A 368 9.99 -10.86 1.73
CA TRP A 368 11.10 -9.93 1.51
C TRP A 368 12.28 -10.64 0.88
N ILE A 369 12.87 -10.04 -0.15
CA ILE A 369 14.05 -10.57 -0.85
C ILE A 369 15.28 -9.88 -0.29
N GLY A 370 16.21 -10.67 0.25
CA GLY A 370 17.52 -10.20 0.67
C GLY A 370 18.49 -10.16 -0.50
N ARG A 371 19.32 -9.11 -0.58
CA ARG A 371 20.35 -8.95 -1.62
C ARG A 371 21.74 -8.66 -1.05
N THR A 372 22.76 -9.18 -1.73
CA THR A 372 24.16 -8.78 -1.54
C THR A 372 24.43 -7.39 -2.12
N GLU A 373 25.63 -6.84 -1.89
CA GLU A 373 26.07 -5.57 -2.49
C GLU A 373 26.11 -5.63 -4.03
N GLU A 374 26.38 -6.82 -4.60
CA GLU A 374 26.35 -7.08 -6.03
C GLU A 374 24.94 -7.33 -6.58
N GLY A 375 23.92 -7.30 -5.71
CA GLY A 375 22.53 -7.52 -6.09
C GLY A 375 22.12 -8.99 -6.22
N GLU A 376 22.93 -9.95 -5.79
CA GLU A 376 22.56 -11.38 -5.81
C GLU A 376 21.53 -11.69 -4.71
N VAL A 377 20.56 -12.58 -4.99
CA VAL A 377 19.55 -12.97 -4.00
C VAL A 377 20.17 -13.87 -2.93
N THR A 378 20.16 -13.41 -1.68
CA THR A 378 20.64 -14.19 -0.52
C THR A 378 19.55 -15.09 0.04
N CYS A 379 18.32 -14.59 0.13
CA CYS A 379 17.17 -15.32 0.66
C CYS A 379 15.84 -14.67 0.29
N MET A 380 14.76 -15.41 0.52
CA MET A 380 13.39 -14.88 0.58
C MET A 380 12.79 -15.17 1.96
N VAL A 381 12.32 -14.14 2.66
CA VAL A 381 11.77 -14.25 4.02
C VAL A 381 10.29 -13.92 4.02
N ALA A 382 9.45 -14.93 4.27
CA ALA A 382 8.05 -14.74 4.62
C ALA A 382 7.97 -14.27 6.07
N ASP A 383 7.55 -13.03 6.29
CA ASP A 383 7.46 -12.39 7.61
C ASP A 383 6.04 -12.52 8.16
N MET A 384 5.87 -13.21 9.29
CA MET A 384 4.55 -13.43 9.91
C MET A 384 4.04 -12.20 10.67
N LEU A 385 4.77 -11.08 10.61
CA LEU A 385 4.43 -9.77 11.16
C LEU A 385 4.22 -9.73 12.69
N ILE A 386 4.56 -10.82 13.41
CA ILE A 386 4.37 -10.93 14.86
C ILE A 386 5.14 -9.84 15.62
N LEU A 387 6.38 -9.58 15.21
CA LEU A 387 7.28 -8.63 15.89
C LEU A 387 7.46 -7.33 15.09
N ARG A 388 6.57 -7.07 14.13
CA ARG A 388 6.69 -5.93 13.20
C ARG A 388 6.71 -4.58 13.91
N ASP A 389 5.82 -4.41 14.89
CA ASP A 389 5.65 -3.14 15.62
C ASP A 389 6.41 -3.11 16.95
N ALA A 390 6.93 -4.27 17.38
CA ALA A 390 7.70 -4.41 18.60
C ALA A 390 9.00 -3.59 18.59
N GLN A 391 9.44 -3.16 19.77
CA GLN A 391 10.66 -2.38 19.95
C GLN A 391 11.84 -3.31 20.25
N PRO A 392 12.95 -3.23 19.50
CA PRO A 392 14.13 -4.04 19.80
C PRO A 392 14.71 -3.65 21.17
N LEU A 393 15.00 -4.65 21.99
CA LEU A 393 15.67 -4.49 23.29
C LEU A 393 17.10 -5.04 23.20
N PRO A 394 18.06 -4.52 24.00
CA PRO A 394 19.37 -5.16 24.14
C PRO A 394 19.22 -6.66 24.47
N PRO A 395 19.98 -7.56 23.82
CA PRO A 395 21.14 -7.29 22.97
C PRO A 395 20.84 -7.07 21.47
N THR A 396 19.57 -6.97 21.06
CA THR A 396 19.20 -6.73 19.64
C THR A 396 19.74 -5.40 19.17
N ALA A 397 20.60 -5.43 18.15
CA ALA A 397 21.06 -4.22 17.49
C ALA A 397 19.93 -3.60 16.64
N PRO A 398 19.89 -2.27 16.49
CA PRO A 398 19.07 -1.63 15.48
C PRO A 398 19.41 -2.18 14.09
N ASP A 399 18.39 -2.46 13.29
CA ASP A 399 18.53 -2.98 11.93
C ASP A 399 18.99 -1.83 10.99
N PRO A 400 20.24 -1.86 10.46
CA PRO A 400 20.75 -0.79 9.61
C PRO A 400 20.48 -1.04 8.13
N THR A 401 19.77 -2.11 7.78
CA THR A 401 19.71 -2.62 6.40
C THR A 401 18.90 -1.69 5.49
N ALA A 402 19.39 -1.48 4.27
CA ALA A 402 18.73 -0.60 3.32
C ALA A 402 17.46 -1.24 2.75
N PHE A 403 16.45 -0.42 2.42
CA PHE A 403 15.25 -0.86 1.73
C PHE A 403 15.25 -0.32 0.30
N LEU A 404 15.08 -1.22 -0.67
CA LEU A 404 14.94 -0.92 -2.08
C LEU A 404 13.47 -0.98 -2.48
N SER A 405 13.06 -0.06 -3.34
CA SER A 405 11.76 -0.12 -4.00
C SER A 405 11.93 -0.85 -5.34
N PRO A 406 11.26 -1.99 -5.57
CA PRO A 406 11.25 -2.62 -6.88
C PRO A 406 10.75 -1.62 -7.92
N VAL A 407 11.48 -1.46 -9.01
CA VAL A 407 11.03 -0.70 -10.18
C VAL A 407 10.48 -1.74 -11.16
N PRO A 408 9.15 -1.87 -11.31
CA PRO A 408 8.63 -2.77 -12.33
C PRO A 408 8.99 -2.24 -13.72
N GLU A 409 9.47 -3.13 -14.58
CA GLU A 409 9.44 -2.89 -16.03
C GLU A 409 7.98 -2.94 -16.47
N SER A 410 7.47 -1.85 -17.03
CA SER A 410 6.10 -1.80 -17.58
C SER A 410 6.19 -1.66 -19.10
N ASP A 411 5.80 -2.72 -19.79
CA ASP A 411 5.57 -2.77 -21.24
C ASP A 411 4.12 -2.43 -21.62
N ASP A 412 3.31 -1.96 -20.66
CA ASP A 412 1.88 -1.72 -20.90
C ASP A 412 1.70 -0.49 -21.84
N PRO A 413 0.90 -0.59 -22.92
CA PRO A 413 0.58 0.55 -23.76
C PRO A 413 0.11 1.75 -22.93
N ARG A 414 0.63 2.95 -23.25
CA ARG A 414 0.28 4.17 -22.52
C ARG A 414 -1.24 4.36 -22.52
N PRO A 415 -1.88 4.49 -21.32
CA PRO A 415 -3.29 4.79 -21.17
C PRO A 415 -3.76 5.96 -22.02
N ARG A 416 -5.06 6.00 -22.29
CA ARG A 416 -5.73 7.24 -22.71
C ARG A 416 -6.26 7.97 -21.47
N PRO A 417 -5.53 8.98 -20.96
CA PRO A 417 -5.92 9.70 -19.76
C PRO A 417 -7.24 10.44 -19.98
N GLY A 418 -8.09 10.46 -18.95
CA GLY A 418 -9.31 11.25 -18.95
C GLY A 418 -9.10 12.61 -18.29
N ASN A 419 -10.21 13.20 -17.84
CA ASN A 419 -10.21 14.41 -17.02
C ASN A 419 -10.90 14.16 -15.68
N VAL A 420 -10.56 14.99 -14.69
CA VAL A 420 -11.01 14.79 -13.32
C VAL A 420 -12.53 14.96 -13.14
N GLY A 421 -13.18 15.82 -13.96
CA GLY A 421 -14.63 16.02 -13.91
C GLY A 421 -15.39 14.77 -14.33
N GLU A 422 -15.06 14.18 -15.48
CA GLU A 422 -15.65 12.92 -15.94
C GLU A 422 -15.36 11.76 -14.99
N ALA A 423 -14.16 11.70 -14.39
CA ALA A 423 -13.83 10.71 -13.38
C ALA A 423 -14.70 10.88 -12.12
N SER A 424 -14.84 12.10 -11.61
CA SER A 424 -15.67 12.43 -10.44
C SER A 424 -17.15 12.10 -10.67
N ASP A 425 -17.70 12.44 -11.84
CA ASP A 425 -19.08 12.13 -12.20
C ASP A 425 -19.31 10.61 -12.27
N PHE A 426 -18.35 9.87 -12.85
CA PHE A 426 -18.42 8.41 -12.95
C PHE A 426 -18.36 7.72 -11.58
N ILE A 427 -17.44 8.14 -10.70
CA ILE A 427 -17.35 7.63 -9.32
C ILE A 427 -18.62 7.96 -8.55
N SER A 428 -19.19 9.15 -8.74
CA SER A 428 -20.45 9.55 -8.10
C SER A 428 -21.62 8.65 -8.53
N ALA A 429 -21.67 8.22 -9.79
CA ALA A 429 -22.66 7.27 -10.28
C ALA A 429 -22.52 5.89 -9.61
N ILE A 430 -21.29 5.39 -9.45
CA ILE A 430 -21.02 4.14 -8.70
C ILE A 430 -21.54 4.24 -7.27
N ILE A 431 -21.25 5.36 -6.57
CA ILE A 431 -21.70 5.57 -5.19
C ILE A 431 -23.23 5.57 -5.12
N ALA A 432 -23.91 6.25 -6.05
CA ALA A 432 -25.36 6.32 -6.07
C ALA A 432 -26.00 4.94 -6.24
N GLU A 433 -25.49 4.11 -7.16
CA GLU A 433 -25.94 2.74 -7.38
C GLU A 433 -25.76 1.88 -6.12
N MET A 434 -24.60 1.97 -5.45
CA MET A 434 -24.33 1.20 -4.23
C MET A 434 -25.22 1.62 -3.05
N VAL A 435 -25.49 2.92 -2.90
CA VAL A 435 -26.40 3.43 -1.86
C VAL A 435 -27.82 2.93 -2.12
N GLU A 436 -28.33 3.06 -3.34
CA GLU A 436 -29.65 2.56 -3.72
C GLU A 436 -29.78 1.05 -3.46
N PHE A 437 -28.80 0.26 -3.89
CA PHE A 437 -28.77 -1.18 -3.67
C PHE A 437 -28.82 -1.54 -2.17
N LYS A 438 -28.06 -0.81 -1.35
CA LYS A 438 -28.04 -1.03 0.10
C LYS A 438 -29.36 -0.67 0.77
N GLU A 439 -29.98 0.44 0.37
CA GLU A 439 -31.29 0.85 0.89
C GLU A 439 -32.39 -0.16 0.54
N ILE A 440 -32.37 -0.73 -0.67
CA ILE A 440 -33.30 -1.78 -1.06
C ILE A 440 -33.13 -3.02 -0.16
N ARG A 441 -31.88 -3.45 0.09
CA ARG A 441 -31.59 -4.58 0.99
C ARG A 441 -31.94 -4.35 2.46
N MET A 442 -31.99 -3.10 2.93
CA MET A 442 -32.41 -2.80 4.30
C MET A 442 -33.93 -2.78 4.47
N ARG A 443 -34.69 -2.63 3.37
CA ARG A 443 -36.16 -2.55 3.38
C ARG A 443 -36.86 -3.88 3.11
N GLY A 444 -36.19 -4.82 2.45
CA GLY A 444 -36.69 -6.18 2.19
C GLY A 444 -36.07 -7.17 3.16
#